data_AF-A0A100WGK2-F1
#
_entry.id   AF-A0A100WGK2-F1
#
_cell.length_a   1.000
_cell.length_b   1.000
_cell.length_c   1.000
_cell.angle_alpha   90.00
_cell.angle_beta   90.00
_cell.angle_gamma   90.00
#
_symmetry.space_group_name_H-M   'P 1'
#
loop_
_entity.id
_entity.type
_entity.pdbx_description
1 polymer ?
#
loop_
_entity_poly.entity_id
_entity_poly.type
_entity_poly.pdbx_seq_one_letter_code
_entity_poly.pdbx_strand_id
1 'polypeptide(L)'
;MALYVVTGPPASGKSTWVRNHAQPGDITIDYDAIASVPTPRTDGVGHDHPVHVKAVTKAARQAAIDTAIGVSGAVDVYVIHSTPSPGLLAKYDRLGAEVITIDPGMDTVLARAKAERPQQMQA
;
A
#
# COMPACT_ATOMS: atom_id res chain seq x y z
N MET A 1 -1.84 -5.67 20.03
CA MET A 1 -2.27 -5.29 18.68
C MET A 1 -1.67 -3.94 18.36
N ALA A 2 -1.29 -3.73 17.10
CA ALA A 2 -0.45 -2.62 16.68
C ALA A 2 -0.87 -2.05 15.30
N LEU A 3 -0.44 -0.82 15.05
CA LEU A 3 -0.52 -0.18 13.76
C LEU A 3 0.86 -0.21 13.08
N TYR A 4 0.97 -0.95 11.99
CA TYR A 4 2.17 -1.07 11.18
C TYR A 4 2.06 -0.18 9.93
N VAL A 5 3.04 0.68 9.71
CA VAL A 5 3.16 1.49 8.49
C VAL A 5 4.31 0.95 7.65
N VAL A 6 3.96 0.27 6.57
CA VAL A 6 4.93 -0.40 5.69
C VAL A 6 5.30 0.52 4.52
N THR A 7 6.54 0.96 4.49
CA THR A 7 7.08 1.92 3.52
C THR A 7 8.15 1.30 2.63
N GLY A 8 8.53 1.99 1.56
CA GLY A 8 9.58 1.55 0.63
C GLY A 8 9.21 1.78 -0.84
N PRO A 9 10.21 1.75 -1.74
CA PRO A 9 10.02 2.07 -3.14
C PRO A 9 9.02 1.12 -3.84
N PRO A 10 8.45 1.51 -5.00
CA PRO A 10 7.68 0.58 -5.84
C PRO A 10 8.46 -0.71 -6.09
N ALA A 11 7.77 -1.85 -6.23
CA ALA A 11 8.38 -3.18 -6.42
C ALA A 11 9.35 -3.68 -5.30
N SER A 12 9.44 -2.98 -4.16
CA SER A 12 10.29 -3.43 -3.04
C SER A 12 9.80 -4.71 -2.36
N GLY A 13 8.52 -5.07 -2.54
CA GLY A 13 7.91 -6.27 -1.96
C GLY A 13 7.02 -6.03 -0.74
N LYS A 14 6.60 -4.78 -0.47
CA LYS A 14 5.73 -4.42 0.66
C LYS A 14 4.49 -5.31 0.78
N SER A 15 3.71 -5.47 -0.29
CA SER A 15 2.49 -6.27 -0.26
C SER A 15 2.77 -7.76 -0.06
N THR A 16 3.95 -8.25 -0.43
CA THR A 16 4.40 -9.63 -0.09
C THR A 16 4.79 -9.73 1.37
N TRP A 17 5.52 -8.75 1.91
CA TRP A 17 5.87 -8.72 3.32
C TRP A 17 4.61 -8.72 4.19
N VAL A 18 3.64 -7.84 3.91
CA VAL A 18 2.38 -7.78 4.66
C VAL A 18 1.63 -9.11 4.60
N ARG A 19 1.49 -9.74 3.42
CA ARG A 19 0.82 -11.05 3.29
C ARG A 19 1.47 -12.16 4.11
N ASN A 20 2.77 -12.08 4.35
CA ASN A 20 3.50 -13.08 5.12
C ASN A 20 3.44 -12.86 6.64
N HIS A 21 3.06 -11.65 7.09
CA HIS A 21 3.03 -11.29 8.50
C HIS A 21 1.61 -11.16 9.05
N ALA A 22 0.68 -10.62 8.26
CA ALA A 22 -0.72 -10.50 8.63
C ALA A 22 -1.38 -11.87 8.82
N GLN A 23 -2.19 -11.99 9.86
CA GLN A 23 -2.99 -13.18 10.16
C GLN A 23 -4.43 -13.03 9.69
N PRO A 24 -5.19 -14.13 9.54
CA PRO A 24 -6.62 -14.05 9.27
C PRO A 24 -7.33 -13.21 10.34
N GLY A 25 -8.01 -12.15 9.91
CA GLY A 25 -8.70 -11.21 10.81
C GLY A 25 -7.99 -9.86 10.98
N ASP A 26 -6.72 -9.77 10.61
CA ASP A 26 -6.00 -8.48 10.58
C ASP A 26 -6.45 -7.62 9.40
N ILE A 27 -6.22 -6.32 9.53
CA ILE A 27 -6.63 -5.33 8.54
C ILE A 27 -5.42 -4.95 7.67
N THR A 28 -5.52 -5.13 6.36
CA THR A 28 -4.50 -4.69 5.40
C THR A 28 -5.03 -3.60 4.49
N ILE A 29 -4.37 -2.44 4.46
CA ILE A 29 -4.76 -1.28 3.66
C ILE A 29 -3.67 -1.00 2.63
N ASP A 30 -3.96 -1.34 1.37
CA ASP A 30 -3.09 -1.12 0.21
C ASP A 30 -3.83 -0.29 -0.85
N TYR A 31 -3.18 0.78 -1.33
CA TYR A 31 -3.74 1.64 -2.36
C TYR A 31 -4.01 0.88 -3.64
N ASP A 32 -3.07 0.02 -4.06
CA ASP A 32 -3.18 -0.70 -5.34
C ASP A 32 -4.31 -1.74 -5.28
N ALA A 33 -4.46 -2.41 -4.13
CA ALA A 33 -5.58 -3.31 -3.89
C ALA A 33 -6.92 -2.58 -3.93
N ILE A 34 -7.03 -1.43 -3.23
CA ILE A 34 -8.26 -0.62 -3.25
C ILE A 34 -8.53 -0.11 -4.66
N ALA A 35 -7.54 0.35 -5.41
CA ALA A 35 -7.74 0.87 -6.77
C ALA A 35 -8.26 -0.17 -7.76
N SER A 36 -8.02 -1.47 -7.49
CA SER A 36 -8.51 -2.57 -8.31
C SER A 36 -9.99 -2.93 -8.08
N VAL A 37 -10.62 -2.42 -7.02
CA VAL A 37 -12.01 -2.76 -6.64
C VAL A 37 -13.08 -1.91 -7.34
N PRO A 38 -12.95 -0.57 -7.49
CA PRO A 38 -13.99 0.29 -8.06
C PRO A 38 -14.26 0.09 -9.56
N THR A 39 -13.42 -0.67 -10.25
CA THR A 39 -13.53 -0.89 -11.70
C THR A 39 -13.66 -2.38 -12.01
N PRO A 40 -14.42 -2.77 -13.05
CA PRO A 40 -14.42 -4.15 -13.53
C PRO A 40 -12.99 -4.63 -13.82
N ARG A 41 -12.71 -5.89 -13.49
CA ARG A 41 -11.43 -6.51 -13.84
C ARG A 41 -11.37 -6.64 -15.36
N THR A 42 -10.56 -5.80 -16.00
CA THR A 42 -10.18 -5.98 -17.39
C THR A 42 -8.75 -6.50 -17.41
N ASP A 43 -8.59 -7.66 -18.04
CA ASP A 43 -7.31 -8.28 -18.30
C ASP A 43 -6.40 -7.28 -19.03
N GLY A 44 -5.28 -6.91 -18.40
CA GLY A 44 -4.23 -6.11 -19.04
C GLY A 44 -4.23 -4.60 -18.78
N VAL A 45 -5.11 -4.04 -17.95
CA VAL A 45 -4.97 -2.62 -17.56
C VAL A 45 -3.87 -2.50 -16.50
N GLY A 46 -2.76 -1.87 -16.88
CA GLY A 46 -1.64 -1.60 -15.98
C GLY A 46 -2.04 -0.75 -14.76
N HIS A 47 -1.11 -0.57 -13.83
CA HIS A 47 -1.30 0.18 -12.58
C HIS A 47 -1.64 1.69 -12.76
N ASP A 48 -1.84 2.17 -13.99
CA ASP A 48 -2.25 3.55 -14.25
C ASP A 48 -3.77 3.68 -14.29
N HIS A 49 -4.33 3.96 -13.11
CA HIS A 49 -5.77 4.17 -12.97
C HIS A 49 -6.20 5.57 -13.46
N PRO A 50 -7.37 5.70 -14.12
CA PRO A 50 -7.95 7.00 -14.47
C PRO A 50 -8.11 7.93 -13.26
N VAL A 51 -8.12 9.24 -13.49
CA VAL A 51 -8.20 10.26 -12.42
C VAL A 51 -9.40 10.05 -11.49
N HIS A 52 -10.56 9.69 -12.03
CA HIS A 52 -11.78 9.45 -11.24
C HIS A 52 -11.63 8.22 -10.33
N VAL A 53 -10.98 7.15 -10.79
CA VAL A 53 -10.67 5.97 -9.97
C VAL A 53 -9.70 6.37 -8.85
N LYS A 54 -8.62 7.09 -9.18
CA LYS A 54 -7.66 7.60 -8.18
C LYS A 54 -8.35 8.44 -7.09
N ALA A 55 -9.33 9.27 -7.45
CA ALA A 55 -10.10 10.07 -6.48
C ALA A 55 -10.91 9.20 -5.51
N VAL A 56 -11.66 8.21 -6.04
CA VAL A 56 -12.42 7.25 -5.23
C VAL A 56 -11.50 6.44 -4.33
N THR A 57 -10.38 5.92 -4.87
CA THR A 57 -9.38 5.16 -4.11
C THR A 57 -8.82 5.96 -2.95
N LYS A 58 -8.45 7.23 -3.17
CA LYS A 58 -7.93 8.10 -2.10
C LYS A 58 -8.96 8.28 -0.98
N ALA A 59 -10.22 8.55 -1.32
CA ALA A 59 -11.28 8.72 -0.34
C ALA A 59 -11.53 7.42 0.46
N ALA A 60 -11.64 6.28 -0.23
CA ALA A 60 -11.82 4.98 0.41
C ALA A 60 -10.64 4.62 1.32
N ARG A 61 -9.40 4.84 0.85
CA ARG A 61 -8.19 4.58 1.64
C ARG A 61 -8.15 5.46 2.88
N GLN A 62 -8.49 6.74 2.77
CA GLN A 62 -8.49 7.65 3.91
C GLN A 62 -9.50 7.17 4.98
N ALA A 63 -10.74 6.87 4.57
CA ALA A 63 -11.77 6.37 5.47
C ALA A 63 -11.38 5.03 6.12
N ALA A 64 -10.75 4.13 5.36
CA ALA A 64 -10.26 2.85 5.88
C ALA A 64 -9.17 3.05 6.95
N ILE A 65 -8.21 3.95 6.72
CA ILE A 65 -7.15 4.27 7.69
C ILE A 65 -7.76 4.86 8.97
N ASP A 66 -8.62 5.86 8.82
CA ASP A 66 -9.21 6.56 9.98
C ASP A 66 -10.06 5.59 10.84
N THR A 67 -10.79 4.68 10.20
CA THR A 67 -11.56 3.63 10.90
C THR A 67 -10.64 2.59 11.55
N ALA A 68 -9.61 2.12 10.83
CA ALA A 68 -8.70 1.07 11.32
C ALA A 68 -7.89 1.54 12.53
N ILE A 69 -7.50 2.82 12.57
CA ILE A 69 -6.85 3.42 13.75
C ILE A 69 -7.73 3.30 15.00
N GLY A 70 -9.06 3.40 14.87
CA GLY A 70 -9.98 3.27 15.99
C GLY A 70 -10.08 1.84 16.55
N VAL A 71 -9.70 0.82 15.78
CA VAL A 71 -9.80 -0.60 16.15
C VAL A 71 -8.45 -1.30 16.30
N SER A 72 -7.33 -0.59 16.13
CA SER A 72 -5.97 -1.15 16.22
C SER A 72 -5.58 -1.67 17.61
N GLY A 73 -6.39 -1.39 18.64
CA GLY A 73 -6.27 -2.03 19.96
C GLY A 73 -6.83 -3.46 20.01
N ALA A 74 -7.58 -3.89 18.99
CA ALA A 74 -8.30 -5.16 18.94
C ALA A 74 -7.86 -6.09 17.78
N VAL A 75 -7.16 -5.58 16.77
CA VAL A 75 -6.55 -6.36 15.67
C VAL A 75 -5.29 -5.65 15.17
N ASP A 76 -4.38 -6.38 14.53
CA ASP A 76 -3.24 -5.73 13.87
C ASP A 76 -3.68 -5.05 12.58
N VAL A 77 -3.14 -3.86 12.33
CA VAL A 77 -3.46 -3.03 11.17
C VAL A 77 -2.19 -2.75 10.38
N TYR A 78 -2.17 -3.11 9.11
CA TYR A 78 -1.06 -2.89 8.20
C TYR A 78 -1.45 -1.85 7.14
N VAL A 79 -0.78 -0.70 7.15
CA VAL A 79 -0.96 0.35 6.15
C VAL A 79 0.25 0.37 5.22
N ILE A 80 0.04 -0.01 3.95
CA ILE A 80 1.08 0.16 2.94
C ILE A 80 1.07 1.62 2.48
N HIS A 81 2.22 2.28 2.64
CA HIS A 81 2.42 3.63 2.17
C HIS A 81 3.85 3.80 1.65
N SER A 82 4.04 3.74 0.33
CA SER A 82 5.37 3.77 -0.29
C SER A 82 6.19 5.00 0.10
N THR A 83 5.60 6.19 0.00
CA THR A 83 6.27 7.48 0.22
C THR A 83 5.38 8.43 1.03
N PRO A 84 5.22 8.21 2.35
CA PRO A 84 4.50 9.13 3.21
C PRO A 84 5.22 10.47 3.29
N SER A 85 4.45 11.57 3.35
CA SER A 85 5.03 12.88 3.65
C SER A 85 5.55 12.93 5.09
N PRO A 86 6.52 13.81 5.42
CA PRO A 86 7.01 13.96 6.79
C PRO A 86 5.90 14.25 7.82
N GLY A 87 4.93 15.09 7.46
CA GLY A 87 3.80 15.39 8.34
C GLY A 87 2.90 14.18 8.61
N LEU A 88 2.77 13.28 7.63
CA LEU A 88 2.00 12.05 7.80
C LEU A 88 2.77 11.00 8.60
N LEU A 89 4.09 10.89 8.43
CA LEU A 89 4.93 10.08 9.31
C LEU A 89 4.80 10.56 10.76
N ALA A 90 4.86 11.86 11.01
CA ALA A 90 4.65 12.42 12.33
C ALA A 90 3.25 12.14 12.89
N LYS A 91 2.22 12.05 12.04
CA LYS A 91 0.87 11.61 12.46
C LYS A 91 0.90 10.15 12.92
N TYR A 92 1.52 9.26 12.17
CA TYR A 92 1.63 7.85 12.53
C TYR A 92 2.45 7.63 13.79
N ASP A 93 3.55 8.36 13.95
CA ASP A 93 4.38 8.34 15.15
C ASP A 93 3.58 8.72 16.41
N ARG A 94 2.78 9.79 16.35
CA ARG A 94 1.86 10.17 17.46
C ARG A 94 0.79 9.11 17.76
N LEU A 95 0.45 8.26 16.80
CA LEU A 95 -0.47 7.14 16.97
C LEU A 95 0.22 5.88 17.51
N GLY A 96 1.53 5.95 17.80
CA GLY A 96 2.33 4.81 18.26
C GLY A 96 2.55 3.75 17.17
N ALA A 97 2.51 4.16 15.90
CA ALA A 97 2.67 3.22 14.79
C ALA A 97 4.13 2.74 14.66
N GLU A 98 4.29 1.46 14.35
CA GLU A 98 5.58 0.88 13.99
C GLU A 98 5.84 1.07 12.49
N VAL A 99 6.92 1.77 12.14
CA VAL A 99 7.29 2.01 10.74
C VAL A 99 8.25 0.94 10.26
N ILE A 100 7.81 0.14 9.30
CA ILE A 100 8.61 -0.93 8.67
C ILE A 100 9.03 -0.47 7.28
N THR A 101 10.33 -0.31 7.06
CA THR A 101 10.87 0.08 5.74
C THR A 101 11.37 -1.14 4.99
N ILE A 102 10.80 -1.43 3.82
CA ILE A 102 11.22 -2.52 2.95
C ILE A 102 12.11 -1.96 1.84
N ASP A 103 13.40 -2.26 1.92
CA ASP A 103 14.40 -1.87 0.93
C ASP A 103 15.30 -3.07 0.54
N PRO A 104 15.03 -3.74 -0.59
CA PRO A 104 15.86 -4.82 -1.10
C PRO A 104 17.05 -4.32 -1.96
N GLY A 105 17.28 -3.01 -2.00
CA GLY A 105 18.27 -2.37 -2.85
C GLY A 105 17.75 -2.02 -4.25
N MET A 106 18.41 -1.02 -4.85
CA MET A 106 18.01 -0.42 -6.13
C MET A 106 17.99 -1.43 -7.29
N ASP A 107 19.00 -2.29 -7.41
CA ASP A 107 19.11 -3.25 -8.51
C ASP A 107 17.92 -4.22 -8.52
N THR A 108 17.55 -4.72 -7.33
CA THR A 108 16.40 -5.61 -7.14
C THR A 108 15.10 -4.91 -7.52
N VAL A 109 14.92 -3.66 -7.08
CA VAL A 109 13.72 -2.87 -7.38
C VAL A 109 13.60 -2.60 -8.88
N LEU A 110 14.69 -2.21 -9.53
CA LEU A 110 14.70 -1.92 -10.97
C LEU A 110 14.44 -3.18 -11.80
N ALA A 111 15.05 -4.32 -11.43
CA ALA A 111 14.82 -5.59 -12.10
C ALA A 111 13.35 -6.02 -12.01
N ARG A 112 12.72 -5.89 -10.84
CA ARG A 112 11.31 -6.20 -10.62
C ARG A 112 10.38 -5.22 -11.35
N ALA A 113 10.63 -3.92 -11.24
CA ALA A 113 9.85 -2.90 -11.93
C ALA A 113 9.90 -3.06 -13.45
N LYS A 114 11.04 -3.51 -14.02
CA LYS A 114 11.14 -3.82 -15.45
C LYS A 114 10.31 -5.03 -15.84
N ALA A 115 10.24 -6.06 -15.00
CA ALA A 115 9.43 -7.26 -15.23
C ALA A 115 7.91 -6.99 -15.12
N GLU A 116 7.51 -6.05 -14.27
CA GLU A 116 6.09 -5.70 -14.02
C GLU A 116 5.51 -4.66 -15.00
N ARG A 117 6.35 -3.99 -15.83
CA ARG A 117 5.87 -3.01 -16.82
C ARG A 117 5.08 -3.71 -17.94
N PRO A 118 3.83 -3.28 -18.23
CA PRO A 118 3.09 -3.75 -19.41
C PRO A 118 3.86 -3.46 -20.69
N GLN A 119 3.84 -4.39 -21.65
CA GLN A 119 4.57 -4.31 -22.94
C GLN A 119 4.23 -3.09 -23.83
N GLN A 120 3.24 -2.26 -23.47
CA GLN A 120 2.77 -1.15 -24.30
C GLN A 120 3.57 0.16 -24.20
N MET A 121 4.65 0.23 -23.41
CA MET A 121 5.56 1.39 -23.37
C MET A 121 6.98 1.03 -23.83
N GLN A 122 7.11 0.39 -25.00
CA GLN A 122 8.40 0.17 -25.68
C GLN A 122 8.42 0.67 -27.14
N ALA A 123 7.55 1.62 -27.51
CA ALA A 123 7.59 2.28 -28.82
C ALA A 123 7.64 3.80 -28.66
#